data_AF-A0AA94RQ32-F1
#
_entry.id   AF-A0AA94RQ32-F1
#
_cell.length_a   1.000
_cell.length_b   1.000
_cell.length_c   1.000
_cell.angle_alpha   90.00
_cell.angle_beta   90.00
_cell.angle_gamma   90.00
#
_symmetry.space_group_name_H-M   'P 1'
#
loop_
_entity.id
_entity.type
_entity.pdbx_description
1 polymer ?
#
loop_
_entity_poly.entity_id
_entity_poly.type
_entity_poly.pdbx_seq_one_letter_code
_entity_poly.pdbx_strand_id
1 'polypeptide(L)'
;MEFIVYRKGREVAVLQRRSDAERYVRSKTGFFGEPDAYYQIEQRGCYLTEAAVTYKGLADDCDELMTLRKFRDSYLAFKDGGQEEIESYYKMAPQIVAKLEEHSNREEILESIWSGLVLPCVSLIKIGENQTCHQLYKTYTLELSQKVVQ
;
A
#
# COMPACT_ATOMS: atom_id res chain seq x y z
N MET A 1 2.00 3.59 -3.19
CA MET A 1 1.19 2.77 -4.12
C MET A 1 1.98 1.58 -4.64
N GLU A 2 1.29 0.51 -5.06
CA GLU A 2 1.92 -0.61 -5.76
C GLU A 2 1.21 -0.94 -7.08
N PHE A 3 2.01 -1.42 -8.01
CA PHE A 3 1.61 -1.76 -9.38
C PHE A 3 1.91 -3.24 -9.60
N ILE A 4 0.85 -4.00 -9.80
CA ILE A 4 0.94 -5.44 -10.01
C ILE A 4 0.81 -5.70 -11.50
N VAL A 5 1.79 -6.41 -12.03
CA VAL A 5 1.77 -6.88 -13.41
C VAL A 5 1.21 -8.30 -13.41
N TYR A 6 0.11 -8.49 -14.12
CA TYR A 6 -0.44 -9.79 -14.43
C TYR A 6 -0.08 -10.19 -15.85
N ARG A 7 0.14 -11.48 -16.07
CA ARG A 7 0.27 -12.11 -17.39
C ARG A 7 -0.80 -13.19 -17.51
N LYS A 8 -1.73 -13.05 -18.46
CA LYS A 8 -2.88 -13.96 -18.66
C LYS A 8 -3.60 -14.30 -17.34
N GLY A 9 -3.84 -13.28 -16.51
CA GLY A 9 -4.52 -13.41 -15.22
C GLY A 9 -3.68 -13.98 -14.07
N ARG A 10 -2.37 -14.23 -14.27
CA ARG A 10 -1.45 -14.64 -13.20
C ARG A 10 -0.52 -13.49 -12.81
N GLU A 11 -0.38 -13.23 -11.52
CA GLU A 11 0.56 -12.24 -11.01
C GLU A 11 2.00 -12.67 -11.37
N VAL A 12 2.76 -11.77 -12.00
CA VAL A 12 4.14 -12.03 -12.45
C VAL A 12 5.16 -11.04 -11.90
N ALA A 13 4.73 -9.85 -11.44
CA ALA A 13 5.61 -8.90 -10.79
C ALA A 13 4.80 -7.90 -9.93
N VAL A 14 5.39 -7.45 -8.82
CA VAL A 14 4.88 -6.36 -7.99
C VAL A 14 5.93 -5.26 -7.94
N LEU A 15 5.56 -4.05 -8.36
CA LEU A 15 6.47 -2.90 -8.51
C LEU A 15 5.95 -1.72 -7.69
N GLN A 16 6.86 -0.92 -7.18
CA GLN A 16 6.51 0.27 -6.38
C GLN A 16 6.14 1.49 -7.24
N ARG A 17 6.54 1.50 -8.52
CA ARG A 17 6.28 2.61 -9.45
C ARG A 17 5.64 2.13 -10.74
N ARG A 18 4.74 2.96 -11.27
CA ARG A 18 4.07 2.70 -12.56
C ARG A 18 5.08 2.57 -13.69
N SER A 19 6.07 3.46 -13.73
CA SER A 19 7.13 3.48 -14.74
C SER A 19 7.92 2.17 -14.77
N ASP A 20 8.17 1.57 -13.60
CA ASP A 20 8.88 0.30 -13.48
C ASP A 20 8.02 -0.87 -13.97
N ALA A 21 6.71 -0.86 -13.67
CA ALA A 21 5.77 -1.85 -14.19
C ALA A 21 5.64 -1.77 -15.72
N GLU A 22 5.52 -0.56 -16.27
CA GLU A 22 5.47 -0.33 -17.73
C GLU A 22 6.79 -0.76 -18.41
N ARG A 23 7.93 -0.44 -17.79
CA ARG A 23 9.25 -0.89 -18.26
C ARG A 23 9.38 -2.41 -18.20
N TYR A 24 8.86 -3.05 -17.16
CA TYR A 24 8.84 -4.50 -17.03
C TYR A 24 8.05 -5.14 -18.18
N VAL A 25 6.82 -4.68 -18.45
CA VAL A 25 6.01 -5.18 -19.57
C VAL A 25 6.75 -4.99 -20.90
N ARG A 26 7.26 -3.78 -21.16
CA ARG A 26 8.04 -3.46 -22.38
C ARG A 26 9.32 -4.31 -22.54
N SER A 27 9.90 -4.79 -21.44
CA SER A 27 11.05 -5.70 -21.50
C SER A 27 10.65 -7.12 -21.95
N LYS A 28 9.39 -7.50 -21.80
CA LYS A 28 8.83 -8.81 -22.17
C LYS A 28 8.08 -8.75 -23.51
N THR A 29 7.64 -7.57 -23.92
CA THR A 29 6.86 -7.33 -25.13
C THR A 29 7.72 -6.57 -26.12
N GLY A 30 8.06 -7.23 -27.23
CA GLY A 30 9.06 -6.74 -28.19
C GLY A 30 9.05 -7.58 -29.47
N PHE A 31 10.05 -7.41 -30.33
CA PHE A 31 10.08 -8.07 -31.65
C PHE A 31 10.06 -9.61 -31.59
N PHE A 32 10.63 -10.20 -30.53
CA PHE A 32 10.53 -11.63 -30.19
C PHE A 32 9.72 -11.88 -28.90
N GLY A 33 9.04 -10.85 -28.40
CA GLY A 33 8.35 -10.88 -27.12
C GLY A 33 6.92 -11.37 -27.22
N GLU A 34 6.27 -11.46 -26.06
CA GLU A 34 4.86 -11.79 -25.99
C GLU A 34 3.97 -10.59 -26.41
N PRO A 35 2.72 -10.83 -26.85
CA PRO A 35 1.78 -9.74 -27.10
C PRO A 35 1.53 -8.89 -25.85
N ASP A 36 1.53 -7.55 -26.01
CA ASP A 36 1.14 -6.60 -24.95
C ASP A 36 -0.21 -6.95 -24.32
N ALA A 37 -1.16 -7.45 -25.11
CA ALA A 37 -2.49 -7.85 -24.67
C ALA A 37 -2.49 -8.95 -23.59
N TYR A 38 -1.37 -9.66 -23.38
CA TYR A 38 -1.25 -10.64 -22.31
C TYR A 38 -0.96 -10.01 -20.96
N TYR A 39 -0.53 -8.76 -20.92
CA TYR A 39 -0.14 -8.08 -19.70
C TYR A 39 -1.18 -7.06 -19.26
N GLN A 40 -1.40 -7.00 -17.95
CA GLN A 40 -2.26 -6.01 -17.31
C GLN A 40 -1.51 -5.42 -16.12
N ILE A 41 -1.51 -4.10 -15.99
CA ILE A 41 -0.95 -3.40 -14.84
C ILE A 41 -2.13 -2.93 -14.00
N GLU A 42 -2.30 -3.51 -12.81
CA GLU A 42 -3.27 -3.04 -11.84
C GLU A 42 -2.58 -2.20 -10.77
N GLN A 43 -3.20 -1.07 -10.43
CA GLN A 43 -2.79 -0.25 -9.32
C GLN A 43 -3.58 -0.69 -8.08
N ARG A 44 -2.89 -1.18 -7.04
CA ARG A 44 -3.56 -1.43 -5.77
C ARG A 44 -3.62 -0.14 -4.95
N GLY A 45 -4.84 0.37 -4.79
CA GLY A 45 -5.15 1.51 -3.93
C GLY A 45 -4.77 1.22 -2.48
N CYS A 46 -4.13 2.19 -1.83
CA CYS A 46 -3.63 2.07 -0.47
C CYS A 46 -4.12 3.29 0.32
N TYR A 47 -4.87 3.08 1.39
CA TYR A 47 -5.43 4.16 2.21
C TYR A 47 -4.35 5.06 2.83
N LEU A 48 -3.12 4.56 3.01
CA LEU A 48 -1.98 5.38 3.45
C LEU A 48 -1.54 6.36 2.34
N THR A 49 -1.49 5.88 1.09
CA THR A 49 -1.18 6.73 -0.07
C THR A 49 -2.32 7.73 -0.31
N GLU A 50 -3.56 7.31 -0.09
CA GLU A 50 -4.73 8.18 -0.16
C GLU A 50 -4.68 9.32 0.86
N ALA A 51 -4.32 9.00 2.12
CA ALA A 51 -4.17 10.00 3.17
C ALA A 51 -2.99 10.97 2.90
N ALA A 52 -1.86 10.46 2.39
CA ALA A 52 -0.68 11.27 2.11
C ALA A 52 -0.85 12.15 0.87
N VAL A 53 -1.22 11.55 -0.26
CA VAL A 53 -1.19 12.19 -1.57
C VAL A 53 -2.46 12.96 -1.82
N THR A 54 -3.62 12.30 -1.69
CA THR A 54 -4.90 12.95 -2.01
C THR A 54 -5.30 13.95 -0.93
N TYR A 55 -5.18 13.57 0.34
CA TYR A 55 -5.65 14.41 1.44
C TYR A 55 -4.61 15.43 1.93
N LYS A 56 -3.36 15.03 2.19
CA LYS A 56 -2.31 15.98 2.60
C LYS A 56 -1.60 16.67 1.43
N GLY A 57 -1.83 16.27 0.18
CA GLY A 57 -1.17 16.87 -1.00
C GLY A 57 0.33 16.58 -1.07
N LEU A 58 0.82 15.54 -0.39
CA LEU A 58 2.23 15.15 -0.39
C LEU A 58 2.56 14.31 -1.62
N ALA A 59 3.85 14.20 -1.92
CA ALA A 59 4.32 13.28 -2.95
C ALA A 59 4.21 11.81 -2.48
N ASP A 60 4.04 10.87 -3.41
CA ASP A 60 3.97 9.42 -3.09
C ASP A 60 5.27 8.88 -2.46
N ASP A 61 6.38 9.60 -2.66
CA ASP A 61 7.70 9.34 -2.10
C ASP A 61 8.04 10.24 -0.90
N CYS A 62 7.03 10.81 -0.22
CA CYS A 62 7.26 11.55 1.02
C CYS A 62 7.94 10.70 2.09
N ASP A 63 8.67 11.37 2.99
CA ASP A 63 9.47 10.71 4.03
C ASP A 63 8.64 9.76 4.90
N GLU A 64 7.39 10.09 5.19
CA GLU A 64 6.47 9.27 5.98
C GLU A 64 6.17 7.94 5.27
N LEU A 65 5.75 8.00 4.00
CA LEU A 65 5.46 6.81 3.21
C LEU A 65 6.71 5.98 2.96
N MET A 66 7.85 6.62 2.69
CA MET A 66 9.12 5.92 2.51
C MET A 66 9.57 5.22 3.80
N THR A 67 9.34 5.84 4.97
CA THR A 67 9.61 5.23 6.28
C THR A 67 8.73 4.00 6.50
N LEU A 68 7.43 4.10 6.23
CA LEU A 68 6.49 2.96 6.36
C LEU A 68 6.81 1.84 5.37
N ARG A 69 7.14 2.15 4.11
CA ARG A 69 7.57 1.17 3.10
C ARG A 69 8.83 0.46 3.55
N LYS A 70 9.84 1.20 4.03
CA LYS A 70 11.08 0.61 4.56
C LYS A 70 10.78 -0.31 5.75
N PHE A 71 9.91 0.10 6.66
CA PHE A 71 9.49 -0.74 7.79
C PHE A 71 8.82 -2.04 7.35
N ARG A 72 7.94 -1.97 6.35
CA ARG A 72 7.32 -3.16 5.74
C ARG A 72 8.36 -4.09 5.12
N ASP A 73 9.21 -3.54 4.25
CA ASP A 73 10.15 -4.33 3.44
C ASP A 73 11.34 -4.88 4.26
N SER A 74 11.60 -4.30 5.44
CA SER A 74 12.60 -4.81 6.38
C SER A 74 11.94 -5.58 7.51
N TYR A 75 11.37 -4.88 8.49
CA TYR A 75 10.90 -5.49 9.73
C TYR A 75 9.79 -6.52 9.51
N LEU A 76 8.73 -6.18 8.77
CA LEU A 76 7.63 -7.14 8.53
C LEU A 76 8.08 -8.29 7.61
N ALA A 77 8.84 -8.01 6.55
CA ALA A 77 9.28 -9.05 5.61
C ALA A 77 10.17 -10.13 6.27
N PHE A 78 10.98 -9.76 7.27
CA PHE A 78 11.85 -10.70 7.99
C PHE A 78 11.19 -11.30 9.25
N LYS A 79 9.97 -10.89 9.60
CA LYS A 79 9.24 -11.40 10.76
C LYS A 79 8.53 -12.71 10.40
N ASP A 80 8.53 -13.65 11.35
CA ASP A 80 7.74 -14.87 11.23
C ASP A 80 6.24 -14.54 11.08
N GLY A 81 5.59 -15.09 10.05
CA GLY A 81 4.21 -14.76 9.66
C GLY A 81 4.01 -13.38 9.01
N GLY A 82 5.05 -12.54 8.89
CA GLY A 82 4.91 -11.18 8.39
C GLY A 82 4.50 -11.10 6.91
N GLN A 83 4.86 -12.10 6.11
CA GLN A 83 4.42 -12.20 4.71
C GLN A 83 2.89 -12.40 4.61
N GLU A 84 2.29 -13.21 5.48
CA GLU A 84 0.83 -13.40 5.53
C GLU A 84 0.11 -12.11 5.99
N GLU A 85 0.71 -11.36 6.92
CA GLU A 85 0.18 -10.06 7.36
C GLU A 85 0.21 -9.03 6.23
N ILE A 86 1.31 -9.00 5.47
CA ILE A 86 1.46 -8.15 4.28
C ILE A 86 0.43 -8.52 3.21
N GLU A 87 0.24 -9.81 2.92
CA GLU A 87 -0.78 -10.26 1.96
C GLU A 87 -2.20 -9.90 2.40
N SER A 88 -2.50 -10.09 3.69
CA SER A 88 -3.80 -9.71 4.27
C SER A 88 -4.05 -8.21 4.12
N TYR A 89 -3.02 -7.40 4.39
CA TYR A 89 -3.06 -5.97 4.17
C TYR A 89 -3.37 -5.61 2.72
N TYR A 90 -2.70 -6.23 1.73
CA TYR A 90 -2.96 -5.94 0.32
C TYR A 90 -4.34 -6.36 -0.17
N LYS A 91 -4.96 -7.35 0.48
CA LYS A 91 -6.34 -7.73 0.20
C LYS A 91 -7.33 -6.72 0.79
N MET A 92 -7.07 -6.22 2.00
CA MET A 92 -7.98 -5.32 2.72
C MET A 92 -7.87 -3.86 2.26
N ALA A 93 -6.67 -3.35 2.04
CA ALA A 93 -6.43 -1.93 1.73
C ALA A 93 -7.26 -1.37 0.55
N PRO A 94 -7.35 -2.03 -0.62
CA PRO A 94 -8.15 -1.51 -1.72
C PRO A 94 -9.66 -1.55 -1.42
N GLN A 95 -10.13 -2.51 -0.62
CA GLN A 95 -11.54 -2.57 -0.20
C GLN A 95 -11.89 -1.39 0.72
N ILE A 96 -10.99 -1.05 1.65
CA ILE A 96 -11.13 0.13 2.51
C ILE A 96 -11.18 1.40 1.66
N VAL A 97 -10.27 1.55 0.69
CA VAL A 97 -10.26 2.74 -0.19
C VAL A 97 -11.55 2.84 -1.01
N ALA A 98 -11.99 1.75 -1.63
CA ALA A 98 -13.24 1.73 -2.41
C ALA A 98 -14.44 2.16 -1.55
N LYS A 99 -14.51 1.69 -0.30
CA LYS A 99 -15.56 2.10 0.64
C LYS A 99 -15.42 3.55 1.07
N LEU A 100 -14.19 4.04 1.32
CA LEU A 100 -13.95 5.44 1.65
C LEU A 100 -14.40 6.39 0.53
N GLU A 101 -14.29 5.99 -0.74
CA GLU A 101 -14.79 6.79 -1.87
C GLU A 101 -16.32 6.94 -1.86
N GLU A 102 -17.05 5.95 -1.31
CA GLU A 102 -18.51 5.98 -1.17
C GLU A 102 -18.98 6.80 0.06
N HIS A 103 -18.09 7.09 1.02
CA HIS A 103 -18.44 7.80 2.26
C HIS A 103 -18.30 9.32 2.15
N SER A 104 -19.33 10.04 2.62
CA SER A 104 -19.32 11.51 2.74
C SER A 104 -18.25 12.05 3.70
N ASN A 105 -17.85 11.25 4.70
CA ASN A 105 -16.88 11.65 5.73
C ASN A 105 -15.44 11.21 5.38
N ARG A 106 -15.15 10.96 4.10
CA ARG A 106 -13.83 10.52 3.62
C ARG A 106 -12.68 11.34 4.21
N GLU A 107 -12.77 12.66 4.17
CA GLU A 107 -11.70 13.55 4.65
C GLU A 107 -11.43 13.39 6.16
N GLU A 108 -12.48 13.24 6.97
CA GLU A 108 -12.35 13.04 8.41
C GLU A 108 -11.66 11.70 8.73
N ILE A 109 -12.00 10.65 7.98
CA ILE A 109 -11.37 9.34 8.13
C ILE A 109 -9.90 9.39 7.67
N LEU A 110 -9.61 10.06 6.56
CA LEU A 110 -8.24 10.24 6.06
C LEU A 110 -7.38 11.05 7.04
N GLU A 111 -7.95 12.08 7.68
CA GLU A 111 -7.26 12.83 8.75
C GLU A 111 -7.01 11.94 9.98
N SER A 112 -7.96 11.09 10.35
CA SER A 112 -7.78 10.14 11.45
C SER A 112 -6.65 9.14 11.14
N ILE A 113 -6.60 8.62 9.92
CA ILE A 113 -5.52 7.73 9.45
C ILE A 113 -4.18 8.47 9.51
N TRP A 114 -4.13 9.71 9.05
CA TRP A 114 -2.89 10.47 9.03
C TRP A 114 -2.36 10.74 10.44
N SER A 115 -3.19 11.31 11.30
CA SER A 115 -2.83 11.72 12.65
C SER A 115 -2.70 10.56 13.64
N GLY A 116 -3.52 9.51 13.48
CA GLY A 116 -3.60 8.39 14.41
C GLY A 116 -2.76 7.17 14.02
N LEU A 117 -2.45 6.99 12.74
CA LEU A 117 -1.68 5.85 12.25
C LEU A 117 -0.34 6.28 11.64
N VAL A 118 -0.35 7.16 10.64
CA VAL A 118 0.86 7.48 9.87
C VAL A 118 1.92 8.18 10.73
N LEU A 119 1.58 9.33 11.35
CA LEU A 119 2.54 10.09 12.14
C LEU A 119 3.08 9.30 13.36
N PRO A 120 2.23 8.60 14.15
CA PRO A 120 2.74 7.83 15.29
C PRO A 120 3.62 6.66 14.85
N CYS A 121 3.25 5.92 13.81
CA CYS A 121 4.07 4.82 13.29
C CYS A 121 5.44 5.33 12.79
N VAL A 122 5.46 6.44 12.04
CA VAL A 122 6.72 7.04 11.55
C VAL A 122 7.61 7.47 12.72
N SER A 123 7.03 8.07 13.76
CA SER A 123 7.76 8.44 14.98
C SER A 123 8.35 7.21 15.67
N LEU A 124 7.55 6.16 15.88
CA LEU A 124 7.98 4.90 16.49
C LEU A 124 9.11 4.22 15.70
N ILE A 125 9.00 4.19 14.37
CA ILE A 125 10.06 3.63 13.51
C ILE A 125 11.36 4.43 13.64
N LYS A 126 11.28 5.77 13.69
CA LYS A 126 12.45 6.65 13.82
C LYS A 126 13.19 6.47 15.16
N ILE A 127 12.48 6.13 16.23
CA ILE A 127 13.10 5.82 17.54
C ILE A 127 13.48 4.34 17.71
N GLY A 128 13.25 3.49 16.70
CA GLY A 128 13.60 2.06 16.72
C GLY A 128 12.54 1.15 17.35
N GLU A 129 11.37 1.68 17.73
CA GLU A 129 10.26 0.97 18.37
C GLU A 129 9.39 0.21 17.34
N ASN A 130 10.04 -0.67 16.57
CA ASN A 130 9.44 -1.41 15.47
C ASN A 130 8.30 -2.33 15.90
N GLN A 131 8.42 -2.97 17.07
CA GLN A 131 7.38 -3.86 17.60
C GLN A 131 6.12 -3.09 18.01
N THR A 132 6.30 -1.94 18.66
CA THR A 132 5.20 -1.05 19.07
C THR A 132 4.51 -0.48 17.83
N CYS A 133 5.27 -0.06 16.82
CA CYS A 133 4.73 0.36 15.53
C CYS A 133 3.90 -0.75 14.87
N HIS A 134 4.40 -1.99 14.88
CA HIS A 134 3.68 -3.13 14.32
C HIS A 134 2.32 -3.36 14.98
N GLN A 135 2.29 -3.35 16.32
CA GLN A 135 1.06 -3.54 17.09
C GLN A 135 0.06 -2.41 16.83
N LEU A 136 0.51 -1.16 16.86
CA LEU A 136 -0.32 0.00 16.54
C LEU A 136 -0.92 -0.13 15.13
N TYR A 137 -0.07 -0.47 14.15
CA TYR A 137 -0.49 -0.60 12.77
C TYR A 137 -1.59 -1.65 12.59
N LYS A 138 -1.41 -2.81 13.22
CA LYS A 138 -2.36 -3.93 13.16
C LYS A 138 -3.70 -3.58 13.81
N THR A 139 -3.66 -3.06 15.04
CA THR A 139 -4.88 -2.68 15.78
C THR A 139 -5.65 -1.60 15.03
N TYR A 140 -4.96 -0.55 14.57
CA TYR A 140 -5.61 0.54 13.85
C TYR A 140 -6.23 0.06 12.53
N THR A 141 -5.55 -0.80 11.77
CA THR A 141 -6.07 -1.33 10.50
C THR A 141 -7.35 -2.14 10.72
N LEU A 142 -7.40 -2.94 11.80
CA LEU A 142 -8.60 -3.69 12.18
C LEU A 142 -9.75 -2.75 12.56
N GLU A 143 -9.50 -1.75 13.40
CA GLU A 143 -10.50 -0.75 13.78
C GLU A 143 -11.02 0.05 12.58
N LEU A 144 -10.11 0.46 11.69
CA LEU A 144 -10.45 1.16 10.45
C LEU A 144 -11.34 0.31 9.56
N SER A 145 -11.00 -0.98 9.40
CA SER A 145 -11.82 -1.91 8.61
C SER A 145 -13.23 -2.02 9.18
N GLN A 146 -13.40 -2.04 10.50
CA GLN A 146 -14.71 -2.10 11.14
C GLN A 146 -15.50 -0.80 10.95
N LYS A 147 -14.84 0.36 11.01
CA LYS A 147 -15.49 1.67 10.82
C LYS A 147 -15.96 1.91 9.38
N VAL A 148 -15.23 1.40 8.41
CA VAL A 148 -15.47 1.66 6.98
C VAL A 148 -16.37 0.60 6.33
N VAL A 149 -16.48 -0.59 6.92
CA VAL A 149 -17.31 -1.70 6.40
C VAL A 149 -18.71 -1.73 7.03
N GLN A 150 -18.98 -0.94 8.08
CA GLN A 150 -20.32 -0.75 8.64
C GLN A 150 -21.20 0.14 7.77
#